data_AF-A0A7W0UDL3-F1
#
_entry.id   AF-A0A7W0UDL3-F1
#
_cell.length_a   1.000
_cell.length_b   1.000
_cell.length_c   1.000
_cell.angle_alpha   90.00
_cell.angle_beta   90.00
_cell.angle_gamma   90.00
#
_symmetry.space_group_name_H-M   'P 1'
#
loop_
_entity.id
_entity.type
_entity.pdbx_description
1 polymer ?
#
loop_
_entity_poly.entity_id
_entity_poly.type
_entity_poly.pdbx_seq_one_letter_code
_entity_poly.pdbx_strand_id
1 'polypeptide(L)'
;MPEAVVVSAVRTPIGRAGKGSLMDVRPDDLLAFAIREAVEQAEALDPNEIVDVMVGCGFPQDKQGMNLARRAALLAGLPKRVPGTTVNRFCASSLQTARMAFHAIKAGEGDVYVAAGVESISQVDGYPKDAEELHPQLVGDGAIANVYIPMGLTAENVAERYDVSRDEMDRFAQQSQERAVAAQASGFFARELTPYTKEDGAVVSADDGPRA
;
A
#
# COMPACT_ATOMS: atom_id res chain seq x y z
N MET A 1 7.95 -28.00 -11.58
CA MET A 1 6.98 -27.15 -10.85
C MET A 1 7.19 -25.72 -11.34
N PRO A 2 6.13 -24.95 -11.58
CA PRO A 2 6.26 -23.54 -11.96
C PRO A 2 7.11 -22.77 -10.95
N GLU A 3 7.83 -21.75 -11.40
CA GLU A 3 8.59 -20.85 -10.55
C GLU A 3 8.03 -19.43 -10.68
N ALA A 4 7.55 -18.89 -9.56
CA ALA A 4 7.07 -17.52 -9.51
C ALA A 4 8.28 -16.58 -9.40
N VAL A 5 8.34 -15.62 -10.29
CA VAL A 5 9.38 -14.58 -10.35
C VAL A 5 8.72 -13.20 -10.40
N VAL A 6 9.44 -12.17 -9.96
CA VAL A 6 9.02 -10.77 -10.10
C VAL A 6 9.63 -10.23 -11.40
N VAL A 7 8.79 -9.82 -12.35
CA VAL A 7 9.22 -9.32 -13.67
C VAL A 7 9.34 -7.81 -13.72
N SER A 8 8.57 -7.09 -12.91
CA SER A 8 8.62 -5.64 -12.74
C SER A 8 8.16 -5.24 -11.34
N ALA A 9 8.62 -4.09 -10.86
CA ALA A 9 8.22 -3.52 -9.57
C ALA A 9 8.39 -2.00 -9.61
N VAL A 10 7.30 -1.28 -9.36
CA VAL A 10 7.27 0.19 -9.34
C VAL A 10 6.48 0.68 -8.13
N ARG A 11 6.70 1.94 -7.76
CA ARG A 11 5.88 2.67 -6.81
C ARG A 11 5.71 4.12 -7.23
N THR A 12 4.64 4.74 -6.78
CA THR A 12 4.51 6.19 -6.80
C THR A 12 5.43 6.83 -5.75
N PRO A 13 5.62 8.16 -5.79
CA PRO A 13 6.03 8.89 -4.61
C PRO A 13 5.05 8.68 -3.45
N ILE A 14 5.54 8.84 -2.23
CA ILE A 14 4.76 8.75 -1.00
C ILE A 14 4.48 10.17 -0.49
N GLY A 15 3.21 10.57 -0.56
CA GLY A 15 2.73 11.85 -0.05
C GLY A 15 2.45 11.82 1.46
N ARG A 16 2.54 12.99 2.11
CA ARG A 16 2.14 13.13 3.53
C ARG A 16 0.62 13.21 3.68
N ALA A 17 0.08 12.46 4.65
CA ALA A 17 -1.36 12.49 4.95
C ALA A 17 -1.84 13.90 5.34
N GLY A 18 -2.97 14.31 4.76
CA GLY A 18 -3.68 15.57 5.04
C GLY A 18 -3.02 16.87 4.57
N LYS A 19 -1.78 16.83 4.06
CA LYS A 19 -1.02 18.04 3.67
C LYS A 19 0.04 17.85 2.60
N GLY A 20 0.19 16.63 2.09
CA GLY A 20 1.25 16.26 1.15
C GLY A 20 0.88 16.51 -0.30
N SER A 21 1.86 16.31 -1.17
CA SER A 21 1.78 16.54 -2.62
C SER A 21 0.69 15.73 -3.33
N LEU A 22 0.29 14.59 -2.76
CA LEU A 22 -0.71 13.67 -3.30
C LEU A 22 -2.05 13.68 -2.55
N MET A 23 -2.27 14.61 -1.61
CA MET A 23 -3.45 14.58 -0.72
C MET A 23 -4.78 14.71 -1.47
N ASP A 24 -4.79 15.33 -2.64
CA ASP A 24 -5.94 15.60 -3.50
C ASP A 24 -6.08 14.61 -4.66
N VAL A 25 -5.08 13.76 -4.89
CA VAL A 25 -5.11 12.75 -5.94
C VAL A 25 -5.94 11.55 -5.50
N ARG A 26 -6.82 11.04 -6.36
CA ARG A 26 -7.66 9.89 -5.98
C ARG A 26 -6.82 8.60 -5.90
N PRO A 27 -7.12 7.69 -4.95
CA PRO A 27 -6.37 6.44 -4.79
C PRO A 27 -6.49 5.49 -5.97
N ASP A 28 -7.63 5.45 -6.66
CA ASP A 28 -7.83 4.65 -7.87
C ASP A 28 -6.98 5.12 -9.04
N ASP A 29 -6.74 6.44 -9.17
CA ASP A 29 -5.86 6.99 -10.21
C ASP A 29 -4.39 6.67 -9.94
N LEU A 30 -3.94 6.80 -8.67
CA LEU A 30 -2.59 6.41 -8.26
C LEU A 30 -2.32 4.93 -8.49
N LEU A 31 -3.29 4.08 -8.13
CA LEU A 31 -3.18 2.64 -8.31
C LEU A 31 -3.21 2.26 -9.80
N ALA A 32 -4.11 2.84 -10.59
CA ALA A 32 -4.19 2.59 -12.02
C ALA A 32 -2.90 3.00 -12.74
N PHE A 33 -2.33 4.15 -12.36
CA PHE A 33 -1.03 4.59 -12.82
C PHE A 33 0.06 3.55 -12.49
N ALA A 34 0.19 3.15 -11.22
CA ALA A 34 1.21 2.18 -10.82
C ALA A 34 1.07 0.82 -11.52
N ILE A 35 -0.17 0.34 -11.71
CA ILE A 35 -0.44 -0.90 -12.46
C ILE A 35 0.01 -0.77 -13.91
N ARG A 36 -0.37 0.34 -14.58
CA ARG A 36 0.01 0.58 -15.98
C ARG A 36 1.52 0.61 -16.14
N GLU A 37 2.21 1.38 -15.31
CA GLU A 37 3.68 1.49 -15.34
C GLU A 37 4.36 0.13 -15.09
N ALA A 38 3.87 -0.67 -14.14
CA ALA A 38 4.42 -2.00 -13.89
C ALA A 38 4.25 -2.94 -15.09
N VAL A 39 3.10 -2.88 -15.76
CA VAL A 39 2.81 -3.71 -16.95
C VAL A 39 3.62 -3.24 -18.15
N GLU A 40 3.74 -1.93 -18.36
CA GLU A 40 4.53 -1.35 -19.46
C GLU A 40 6.03 -1.65 -19.32
N GLN A 41 6.57 -1.67 -18.09
CA GLN A 41 7.96 -2.09 -17.85
C GLN A 41 8.22 -3.57 -18.13
N ALA A 42 7.19 -4.41 -18.13
CA ALA A 42 7.28 -5.81 -18.53
C ALA A 42 7.12 -5.92 -20.06
N GLU A 43 8.08 -5.42 -20.84
CA GLU A 43 7.98 -5.20 -22.30
C GLU A 43 7.46 -6.40 -23.12
N ALA A 44 7.71 -7.63 -22.67
CA ALA A 44 7.30 -8.86 -23.36
C ALA A 44 5.94 -9.44 -22.90
N LEU A 45 5.28 -8.81 -21.92
CA LEU A 45 4.01 -9.29 -21.37
C LEU A 45 2.83 -8.92 -22.28
N ASP A 46 2.05 -9.91 -22.72
CA ASP A 46 0.72 -9.64 -23.25
C ASP A 46 -0.26 -9.39 -22.08
N PRO A 47 -0.91 -8.21 -21.98
CA PRO A 47 -1.92 -7.96 -20.94
C PRO A 47 -3.09 -8.96 -20.96
N ASN A 48 -3.26 -9.70 -22.07
CA ASN A 48 -4.21 -10.80 -22.15
C ASN A 48 -3.81 -12.06 -21.38
N GLU A 49 -2.60 -12.14 -20.87
CA GLU A 49 -2.15 -13.25 -20.01
C GLU A 49 -2.42 -12.97 -18.53
N ILE A 50 -2.70 -11.72 -18.16
CA ILE A 50 -3.02 -11.35 -16.77
C ILE A 50 -4.30 -12.05 -16.34
N VAL A 51 -4.20 -12.83 -15.26
CA VAL A 51 -5.26 -13.67 -14.71
C VAL A 51 -6.09 -12.93 -13.66
N ASP A 52 -5.44 -12.14 -12.80
CA ASP A 52 -6.11 -11.32 -11.79
C ASP A 52 -5.22 -10.13 -11.37
N VAL A 53 -5.87 -9.07 -10.90
CA VAL A 53 -5.25 -7.90 -10.27
C VAL A 53 -5.61 -7.91 -8.79
N MET A 54 -4.65 -8.29 -7.95
CA MET A 54 -4.81 -8.45 -6.52
C MET A 54 -4.24 -7.25 -5.79
N VAL A 55 -5.10 -6.48 -5.10
CA VAL A 55 -4.71 -5.20 -4.50
C VAL A 55 -4.96 -5.19 -3.00
N GLY A 56 -3.91 -4.87 -2.24
CA GLY A 56 -4.02 -4.64 -0.80
C GLY A 56 -4.53 -3.23 -0.48
N CYS A 57 -5.50 -3.12 0.42
CA CYS A 57 -6.03 -1.84 0.90
C CYS A 57 -6.49 -2.02 2.36
N GLY A 58 -5.93 -1.23 3.29
CA GLY A 58 -6.22 -1.34 4.72
C GLY A 58 -7.59 -0.82 5.10
N PHE A 59 -8.03 0.27 4.48
CA PHE A 59 -9.39 0.81 4.66
C PHE A 59 -10.16 0.84 3.34
N PRO A 60 -10.70 -0.29 2.83
CA PRO A 60 -11.41 -0.31 1.55
C PRO A 60 -12.80 0.34 1.63
N GLN A 61 -12.83 1.64 1.93
CA GLN A 61 -13.97 2.48 2.23
C GLN A 61 -13.86 3.77 1.40
N ASP A 62 -14.93 4.57 1.35
CA ASP A 62 -14.96 5.86 0.66
C ASP A 62 -14.45 5.77 -0.79
N LYS A 63 -13.52 6.65 -1.19
CA LYS A 63 -12.97 6.69 -2.56
C LYS A 63 -12.15 5.45 -2.92
N GLN A 64 -11.67 4.72 -1.92
CA GLN A 64 -10.95 3.45 -2.05
C GLN A 64 -11.83 2.22 -1.73
N GLY A 65 -13.15 2.40 -1.65
CA GLY A 65 -14.13 1.32 -1.56
C GLY A 65 -14.56 0.75 -2.92
N MET A 66 -15.66 0.01 -2.92
CA MET A 66 -16.31 -0.56 -4.12
C MET A 66 -15.34 -1.34 -5.03
N ASN A 67 -14.69 -2.37 -4.48
CA ASN A 67 -13.66 -3.20 -5.13
C ASN A 67 -12.67 -2.38 -5.97
N LEU A 68 -11.81 -1.65 -5.27
CA LEU A 68 -10.80 -0.77 -5.83
C LEU A 68 -9.89 -1.45 -6.87
N ALA A 69 -9.50 -2.70 -6.62
CA ALA A 69 -8.68 -3.48 -7.55
C ALA A 69 -9.27 -3.53 -8.95
N ARG A 70 -10.57 -3.83 -9.05
CA ARG A 70 -11.24 -3.93 -10.35
C ARG A 70 -11.38 -2.58 -11.04
N ARG A 71 -11.67 -1.52 -10.28
CA ARG A 71 -11.76 -0.15 -10.80
C ARG A 71 -10.42 0.30 -11.38
N ALA A 72 -9.34 0.10 -10.64
CA ALA A 72 -8.00 0.47 -11.08
C ALA A 72 -7.51 -0.36 -12.26
N ALA A 73 -7.81 -1.66 -12.33
CA ALA A 73 -7.48 -2.49 -13.50
C ALA A 73 -8.11 -1.95 -14.80
N LEU A 74 -9.36 -1.49 -14.73
CA LEU A 74 -10.05 -0.86 -15.87
C LEU A 74 -9.44 0.50 -16.23
N LEU A 75 -9.15 1.34 -15.24
CA LEU A 75 -8.54 2.65 -15.44
C LEU A 75 -7.10 2.56 -15.97
N ALA A 76 -6.37 1.49 -15.60
CA ALA A 76 -5.04 1.18 -16.13
C ALA A 76 -5.07 0.73 -17.60
N GLY A 77 -6.25 0.51 -18.18
CA GLY A 77 -6.40 0.07 -19.58
C GLY A 77 -6.25 -1.43 -19.78
N LEU A 78 -6.25 -2.24 -18.72
CA LEU A 78 -6.17 -3.69 -18.85
C LEU A 78 -7.42 -4.27 -19.54
N PRO A 79 -7.32 -5.43 -20.19
CA PRO A 79 -8.46 -6.03 -20.87
C PRO A 79 -9.66 -6.18 -19.94
N LYS A 80 -10.86 -5.86 -20.44
CA LYS A 80 -12.10 -5.88 -19.64
C LYS A 80 -12.39 -7.24 -19.00
N ARG A 81 -11.82 -8.33 -19.51
CA ARG A 81 -11.97 -9.69 -18.95
C ARG A 81 -11.18 -9.92 -17.66
N VAL A 82 -10.13 -9.13 -17.39
CA VAL A 82 -9.24 -9.32 -16.24
C VAL A 82 -9.99 -8.98 -14.95
N PRO A 83 -10.20 -9.92 -14.01
CA PRO A 83 -10.84 -9.62 -12.73
C PRO A 83 -9.97 -8.72 -11.85
N GLY A 84 -10.50 -8.35 -10.69
CA GLY A 84 -9.72 -7.65 -9.68
C GLY A 84 -10.26 -7.96 -8.29
N THR A 85 -9.36 -8.22 -7.35
CA THR A 85 -9.68 -8.55 -5.96
C THR A 85 -9.02 -7.58 -5.00
N THR A 86 -9.81 -6.91 -4.15
CA THR A 86 -9.31 -6.06 -3.06
C THR A 86 -9.21 -6.87 -1.78
N VAL A 87 -8.03 -6.90 -1.16
CA VAL A 87 -7.73 -7.68 0.06
C VAL A 87 -7.45 -6.73 1.22
N ASN A 88 -8.06 -7.00 2.36
CA ASN A 88 -7.75 -6.32 3.62
C ASN A 88 -7.12 -7.30 4.61
N ARG A 89 -5.85 -7.05 4.92
CA ARG A 89 -5.08 -7.58 6.05
C ARG A 89 -4.33 -6.43 6.73
N PHE A 90 -4.97 -5.28 6.85
CA PHE A 90 -4.42 -4.03 7.34
C PHE A 90 -3.03 -3.74 6.74
N CYS A 91 -2.02 -3.44 7.56
CA CYS A 91 -0.67 -3.07 7.13
C CYS A 91 0.01 -4.13 6.23
N ALA A 92 -0.45 -5.38 6.25
CA ALA A 92 0.11 -6.48 5.48
C ALA A 92 -0.68 -6.81 4.20
N SER A 93 -1.63 -5.97 3.79
CA SER A 93 -2.56 -6.27 2.70
C SER A 93 -1.86 -6.54 1.36
N SER A 94 -0.91 -5.71 0.94
CA SER A 94 -0.19 -5.90 -0.33
C SER A 94 0.82 -7.05 -0.28
N LEU A 95 1.42 -7.31 0.88
CA LEU A 95 2.26 -8.50 1.05
C LEU A 95 1.41 -9.78 0.93
N GLN A 96 0.17 -9.74 1.41
CA GLN A 96 -0.77 -10.84 1.24
C GLN A 96 -1.13 -11.06 -0.25
N THR A 97 -1.28 -10.01 -1.06
CA THR A 97 -1.56 -10.17 -2.50
C THR A 97 -0.37 -10.76 -3.25
N ALA A 98 0.87 -10.36 -2.93
CA ALA A 98 2.07 -10.99 -3.47
C ALA A 98 2.15 -12.48 -3.12
N ARG A 99 1.79 -12.85 -1.87
CA ARG A 99 1.70 -14.25 -1.44
C ARG A 99 0.60 -15.02 -2.20
N MET A 100 -0.55 -14.41 -2.44
CA MET A 100 -1.64 -15.04 -3.21
C MET A 100 -1.21 -15.30 -4.66
N ALA A 101 -0.62 -14.31 -5.34
CA ALA A 101 -0.07 -14.46 -6.68
C ALA A 101 0.99 -15.57 -6.75
N PHE A 102 1.93 -15.60 -5.80
CA PHE A 102 2.94 -16.66 -5.70
C PHE A 102 2.31 -18.06 -5.63
N HIS A 103 1.31 -18.25 -4.76
CA HIS A 103 0.67 -19.56 -4.61
C HIS A 103 -0.14 -19.96 -5.83
N ALA A 104 -0.84 -19.02 -6.47
CA ALA A 104 -1.60 -19.29 -7.69
C ALA A 104 -0.69 -19.75 -8.84
N ILE A 105 0.46 -19.09 -9.04
CA ILE A 105 1.48 -19.52 -10.00
C ILE A 105 2.03 -20.91 -9.64
N LYS A 106 2.40 -21.13 -8.37
CA LYS A 106 2.93 -22.43 -7.92
C LYS A 106 1.93 -23.57 -8.07
N ALA A 107 0.64 -23.29 -7.92
CA ALA A 107 -0.45 -24.23 -8.08
C ALA A 107 -0.81 -24.49 -9.56
N GLY A 108 -0.31 -23.68 -10.50
CA GLY A 108 -0.63 -23.78 -11.93
C GLY A 108 -2.01 -23.20 -12.29
N GLU A 109 -2.51 -22.24 -11.49
CA GLU A 109 -3.79 -21.56 -11.74
C GLU A 109 -3.68 -20.47 -12.82
N GLY A 110 -2.45 -20.16 -13.25
CA GLY A 110 -2.14 -19.18 -14.28
C GLY A 110 -0.68 -18.72 -14.20
N ASP A 111 -0.26 -17.94 -15.19
CA ASP A 111 1.14 -17.56 -15.36
C ASP A 111 1.44 -16.12 -14.93
N VAL A 112 0.46 -15.21 -15.03
CA VAL A 112 0.66 -13.78 -14.78
C VAL A 112 -0.41 -13.21 -13.85
N TYR A 113 0.05 -12.54 -12.80
CA TYR A 113 -0.78 -11.85 -11.82
C TYR A 113 -0.18 -10.49 -11.49
N VAL A 114 -1.04 -9.50 -11.26
CA VAL A 114 -0.59 -8.21 -10.73
C VAL A 114 -0.85 -8.18 -9.22
N ALA A 115 0.22 -8.08 -8.42
CA ALA A 115 0.13 -7.84 -6.98
C ALA A 115 0.46 -6.37 -6.69
N ALA A 116 -0.48 -5.63 -6.12
CA ALA A 116 -0.32 -4.21 -5.83
C ALA A 116 -0.88 -3.83 -4.46
N GLY A 117 -0.72 -2.56 -4.08
CA GLY A 117 -1.30 -1.98 -2.88
C GLY A 117 -1.53 -0.48 -3.04
N VAL A 118 -2.54 0.03 -2.35
CA VAL A 118 -2.81 1.47 -2.30
C VAL A 118 -3.50 1.84 -1.00
N GLU A 119 -3.21 3.05 -0.52
CA GLU A 119 -3.85 3.66 0.63
C GLU A 119 -3.85 5.18 0.46
N SER A 120 -4.98 5.84 0.70
CA SER A 120 -5.08 7.29 0.82
C SER A 120 -5.72 7.65 2.16
N ILE A 121 -4.86 7.75 3.19
CA ILE A 121 -5.28 8.19 4.54
C ILE A 121 -5.92 9.58 4.51
N SER A 122 -5.55 10.43 3.55
CA SER A 122 -6.14 11.76 3.37
C SER A 122 -7.61 11.74 2.90
N GLN A 123 -8.08 10.61 2.36
CA GLN A 123 -9.37 10.50 1.68
C GLN A 123 -10.20 9.30 2.13
N VAL A 124 -9.92 8.80 3.33
CA VAL A 124 -10.69 7.73 3.99
C VAL A 124 -10.91 8.08 5.45
N ASP A 125 -12.11 7.81 5.96
CA ASP A 125 -12.45 8.02 7.37
C ASP A 125 -11.79 6.93 8.25
N GLY A 126 -11.81 5.69 7.75
CA GLY A 126 -11.00 4.55 8.18
C GLY A 126 -11.42 3.91 9.52
N TYR A 127 -11.49 4.71 10.58
CA TYR A 127 -11.68 4.24 11.95
C TYR A 127 -13.14 4.28 12.40
N PRO A 128 -13.51 3.43 13.39
CA PRO A 128 -14.80 3.52 14.05
C PRO A 128 -15.08 4.90 14.64
N LYS A 129 -16.31 5.39 14.49
CA LYS A 129 -16.67 6.78 14.88
C LYS A 129 -17.02 6.91 16.35
N ASP A 130 -17.56 5.85 16.93
CA ASP A 130 -17.93 5.76 18.34
C ASP A 130 -17.82 4.32 18.84
N ALA A 131 -18.11 4.14 20.12
CA ALA A 131 -17.99 2.85 20.79
C ALA A 131 -19.07 1.83 20.36
N GLU A 132 -20.18 2.28 19.77
CA GLU A 132 -21.27 1.38 19.34
C GLU A 132 -20.88 0.56 18.10
N GLU A 133 -19.95 1.07 17.29
CA GLU A 133 -19.37 0.35 16.15
C GLU A 133 -18.37 -0.75 16.58
N LEU A 134 -17.93 -0.75 17.84
CA LEU A 134 -16.98 -1.73 18.38
C LEU A 134 -17.72 -2.95 18.97
N HIS A 135 -17.21 -4.15 18.70
CA HIS A 135 -17.78 -5.34 19.32
C HIS A 135 -17.44 -5.39 20.83
N PRO A 136 -18.43 -5.47 21.74
CA PRO A 136 -18.19 -5.30 23.18
C PRO A 136 -17.34 -6.41 23.81
N GLN A 137 -17.29 -7.61 23.21
CA GLN A 137 -16.40 -8.68 23.69
C GLN A 137 -14.93 -8.50 23.28
N LEU A 138 -14.63 -7.48 22.46
CA LEU A 138 -13.33 -7.23 21.86
C LEU A 138 -12.65 -5.94 22.38
N VAL A 139 -13.19 -5.38 23.47
CA VAL A 139 -12.72 -4.15 24.11
C VAL A 139 -12.99 -4.19 25.62
N GLY A 140 -12.02 -3.74 26.42
CA GLY A 140 -12.16 -3.55 27.86
C GLY A 140 -11.74 -4.75 28.72
N ASP A 141 -11.97 -4.61 30.02
CA ASP A 141 -11.63 -5.62 31.03
C ASP A 141 -12.57 -6.82 30.95
N GLY A 142 -12.01 -8.03 30.98
CA GLY A 142 -12.77 -9.27 30.81
C GLY A 142 -13.13 -9.61 29.36
N ALA A 143 -12.68 -8.81 28.38
CA ALA A 143 -12.82 -9.10 26.95
C ALA A 143 -12.01 -10.35 26.54
N ILE A 144 -12.43 -11.04 25.48
CA ILE A 144 -11.68 -12.19 24.94
C ILE A 144 -10.34 -11.76 24.32
N ALA A 145 -10.30 -10.53 23.79
CA ALA A 145 -9.13 -9.87 23.25
C ALA A 145 -9.41 -8.36 23.21
N ASN A 146 -8.36 -7.55 23.17
CA ASN A 146 -8.47 -6.10 22.98
C ASN A 146 -7.91 -5.72 21.60
N VAL A 147 -8.70 -5.94 20.54
CA VAL A 147 -8.23 -5.77 19.14
C VAL A 147 -8.35 -4.33 18.64
N TYR A 148 -9.07 -3.47 19.37
CA TYR A 148 -9.27 -2.06 19.02
C TYR A 148 -8.32 -1.10 19.76
N ILE A 149 -7.27 -1.61 20.42
CA ILE A 149 -6.27 -0.75 21.06
C ILE A 149 -5.61 0.13 19.98
N PRO A 150 -5.59 1.46 20.15
CA PRO A 150 -4.87 2.35 19.25
C PRO A 150 -3.42 1.91 19.04
N MET A 151 -2.94 1.91 17.80
CA MET A 151 -1.60 1.44 17.45
C MET A 151 -0.47 2.17 18.20
N GLY A 152 -0.67 3.43 18.57
CA GLY A 152 0.28 4.15 19.43
C GLY A 152 0.41 3.51 20.81
N LEU A 153 -0.71 3.13 21.45
CA LEU A 153 -0.68 2.46 22.75
C LEU A 153 -0.12 1.04 22.66
N THR A 154 -0.34 0.33 21.55
CA THR A 154 0.32 -0.98 21.37
C THR A 154 1.85 -0.82 21.26
N ALA A 155 2.34 0.27 20.66
CA ALA A 155 3.76 0.60 20.65
C ALA A 155 4.29 0.97 22.04
N GLU A 156 3.54 1.75 22.84
CA GLU A 156 3.91 2.03 24.24
C GLU A 156 4.00 0.75 25.07
N ASN A 157 3.05 -0.18 24.92
CA ASN A 157 3.10 -1.48 25.60
C ASN A 157 4.35 -2.29 25.22
N VAL A 158 4.79 -2.22 23.97
CA VAL A 158 6.03 -2.87 23.50
C VAL A 158 7.25 -2.17 24.11
N ALA A 159 7.26 -0.83 24.12
CA ALA A 159 8.35 -0.06 24.71
C ALA A 159 8.53 -0.38 26.20
N GLU A 160 7.44 -0.36 26.98
CA GLU A 160 7.46 -0.70 28.40
C GLU A 160 7.91 -2.15 28.62
N ARG A 161 7.35 -3.10 27.87
CA ARG A 161 7.67 -4.53 28.03
C ARG A 161 9.13 -4.87 27.78
N TYR A 162 9.80 -4.13 26.90
CA TYR A 162 11.18 -4.39 26.51
C TYR A 162 12.14 -3.29 26.97
N ASP A 163 11.71 -2.43 27.90
CA ASP A 163 12.51 -1.34 28.47
C ASP A 163 13.17 -0.43 27.41
N VAL A 164 12.46 -0.15 26.31
CA VAL A 164 12.96 0.72 25.24
C VAL A 164 12.83 2.17 25.68
N SER A 165 13.97 2.85 25.85
CA SER A 165 13.99 4.25 26.28
C SER A 165 13.59 5.21 25.17
N ARG A 166 13.09 6.39 25.56
CA ARG A 166 12.79 7.47 24.62
C ARG A 166 14.01 7.86 23.78
N ASP A 167 15.19 7.90 24.39
CA ASP A 167 16.45 8.20 23.70
C ASP A 167 16.77 7.17 22.62
N GLU A 168 16.48 5.88 22.84
CA GLU A 168 16.66 4.84 21.82
C GLU A 168 15.68 4.99 20.65
N MET A 169 14.43 5.29 20.94
CA MET A 169 13.42 5.58 19.91
C MET A 169 13.83 6.78 19.05
N ASP A 170 14.26 7.87 19.69
CA ASP A 170 14.67 9.10 19.01
C ASP A 170 15.92 8.87 18.15
N ARG A 171 16.92 8.13 18.65
CA ARG A 171 18.10 7.76 17.87
C ARG A 171 17.74 6.93 16.64
N PHE A 172 16.82 5.98 16.78
CA PHE A 172 16.36 5.18 15.64
C PHE A 172 15.58 6.02 14.62
N ALA A 173 14.69 6.90 15.09
CA ALA A 173 13.93 7.81 14.25
C ALA A 173 14.84 8.79 13.47
N GLN A 174 15.85 9.35 14.13
CA GLN A 174 16.86 10.19 13.48
C GLN A 174 17.63 9.42 12.40
N GLN A 175 18.14 8.24 12.74
CA GLN A 175 18.86 7.40 11.78
C GLN A 175 17.99 7.04 10.57
N SER A 176 16.70 6.78 10.78
CA SER A 176 15.76 6.53 9.69
C SER A 176 15.63 7.74 8.75
N GLN A 177 15.54 8.96 9.28
CA GLN A 177 15.45 10.19 8.48
C GLN A 177 16.75 10.47 7.72
N GLU A 178 17.89 10.38 8.39
CA GLU A 178 19.21 10.58 7.77
C GLU A 178 19.42 9.64 6.57
N ARG A 179 19.06 8.35 6.73
CA ARG A 179 19.14 7.36 5.65
C ARG A 179 18.20 7.68 4.50
N ALA A 180 16.95 8.04 4.79
CA ALA A 180 15.97 8.36 3.76
C ALA A 180 16.36 9.62 2.97
N VAL A 181 16.83 10.67 3.65
CA VAL A 181 17.34 11.90 3.02
C VAL A 181 18.55 11.59 2.14
N ALA A 182 19.53 10.81 2.64
CA ALA A 182 20.70 10.44 1.86
C ALA A 182 20.36 9.58 0.63
N ALA A 183 19.43 8.63 0.76
CA ALA A 183 18.95 7.80 -0.34
C ALA A 183 18.24 8.64 -1.42
N GLN A 184 17.39 9.59 -1.00
CA GLN A 184 16.72 10.49 -1.94
C GLN A 184 17.71 11.43 -2.63
N ALA A 185 18.65 12.04 -1.89
CA ALA A 185 19.66 12.95 -2.44
C ALA A 185 20.63 12.26 -3.42
N SER A 186 20.93 10.97 -3.20
CA SER A 186 21.79 10.18 -4.09
C SER A 186 21.06 9.58 -5.31
N GLY A 187 19.73 9.75 -5.41
CA GLY A 187 18.93 9.18 -6.49
C GLY A 187 18.69 7.67 -6.37
N PHE A 188 18.91 7.07 -5.20
CA PHE A 188 18.77 5.62 -4.97
C PHE A 188 17.37 5.09 -5.35
N PHE A 189 16.32 5.88 -5.10
CA PHE A 189 14.94 5.50 -5.39
C PHE A 189 14.54 5.63 -6.87
N ALA A 190 15.38 6.22 -7.73
CA ALA A 190 15.05 6.43 -9.14
C ALA A 190 14.77 5.13 -9.92
N ARG A 191 15.24 3.98 -9.40
CA ARG A 191 15.02 2.66 -9.99
C ARG A 191 13.63 2.06 -9.72
N GLU A 192 12.91 2.55 -8.71
CA GLU A 192 11.63 1.99 -8.26
C GLU A 192 10.50 3.04 -8.26
N LEU A 193 10.84 4.32 -8.16
CA LEU A 193 9.88 5.43 -8.14
C LEU A 193 9.59 5.91 -9.55
N THR A 194 8.32 5.85 -9.95
CA THR A 194 7.84 6.51 -11.17
C THR A 194 7.17 7.84 -10.83
N PRO A 195 7.64 8.99 -11.37
CA PRO A 195 7.02 10.28 -11.13
C PRO A 195 5.55 10.32 -11.54
N TYR A 196 4.70 10.91 -10.69
CA TYR A 196 3.28 11.06 -10.94
C TYR A 196 2.94 12.48 -11.41
N THR A 197 2.30 12.62 -12.56
CA THR A 197 1.81 13.91 -13.06
C THR A 197 0.34 14.09 -12.69
N LYS A 198 0.04 15.14 -11.92
CA LYS A 198 -1.31 15.51 -11.52
C LYS A 198 -2.10 16.11 -12.68
N GLU A 199 -3.41 16.20 -12.53
CA GLU A 199 -4.31 16.80 -13.54
C GLU A 199 -3.97 18.27 -13.85
N ASP A 200 -3.47 19.01 -12.86
CA ASP A 200 -3.00 20.40 -13.01
C ASP A 200 -1.62 20.52 -13.68
N GLY A 201 -1.01 19.39 -14.06
CA GLY A 201 0.32 19.32 -14.67
C GLY A 201 1.48 19.31 -13.68
N ALA A 202 1.23 19.43 -12.37
CA ALA A 202 2.28 19.34 -11.37
C ALA A 202 2.86 17.92 -11.34
N VAL A 203 4.18 17.81 -11.40
CA VAL A 203 4.89 16.52 -11.32
C VAL A 203 5.38 16.29 -9.90
N VAL A 204 4.94 15.20 -9.29
CA VAL A 204 5.43 14.69 -8.02
C VAL A 204 6.46 13.60 -8.31
N SER A 205 7.73 13.86 -7.99
CA SER A 205 8.85 12.98 -8.34
C SER A 205 9.69 12.54 -7.14
N ALA A 206 9.30 12.92 -5.92
CA ALA A 206 10.02 12.61 -4.70
C ALA A 206 9.05 12.37 -3.54
N ASP A 207 9.50 11.59 -2.55
CA ASP A 207 8.73 11.34 -1.34
C ASP A 207 8.69 12.61 -0.47
N ASP A 208 7.53 12.94 0.10
CA ASP A 208 7.35 14.16 0.93
C ASP A 208 7.97 14.03 2.33
N GLY A 209 8.19 12.79 2.78
CA GLY A 209 8.52 12.44 4.16
C GLY A 209 9.95 12.77 4.61
N PRO A 210 10.99 12.45 3.81
CA PRO A 210 12.38 12.75 4.15
C PRO A 210 12.63 14.25 4.34
N ARG A 211 13.26 14.64 5.44
CA ARG A 211 13.56 16.04 5.78
C ARG A 211 14.89 16.17 6.53
N ALA A 212 15.67 17.17 6.12
CA ALA A 212 16.90 17.59 6.78
C ALA A 212 16.64 18.55 7.95
#